data_AF-A0A939SK05-F1
#
_entry.id   AF-A0A939SK05-F1
#
_cell.length_a   1.000
_cell.length_b   1.000
_cell.length_c   1.000
_cell.angle_alpha   90.00
_cell.angle_beta   90.00
_cell.angle_gamma   90.00
#
_symmetry.space_group_name_H-M   'P 1'
#
loop_
_entity.id
_entity.type
_entity.pdbx_description
1 polymer ?
#
loop_
_entity_poly.entity_id
_entity_poly.type
_entity_poly.pdbx_seq_one_letter_code
_entity_poly.pdbx_strand_id
1 'polypeptide(L)' 'MKGITLVKDTTIETNFNASIDGDIQNVINQLGDYYKIKQLHKSYKVITYRDKVNQIKLSIVCKHDKIKKIEFYKK' A
#
# COMPACT_ATOMS: atom_id res chain seq x y z
N MET A 1 -8.90 2.96 -16.70
CA MET A 1 -8.33 2.48 -15.42
C MET A 1 -9.34 2.76 -14.33
N LYS A 2 -9.89 1.73 -13.68
CA LYS A 2 -10.76 1.90 -12.51
C LYS A 2 -9.92 1.64 -11.27
N GLY A 3 -10.03 2.50 -10.26
CA GLY A 3 -9.24 2.37 -9.05
C GLY A 3 -9.74 3.26 -7.93
N ILE A 4 -9.25 2.97 -6.74
CA ILE A 4 -9.57 3.70 -5.51
C ILE A 4 -8.24 4.16 -4.91
N THR A 5 -8.23 5.38 -4.40
CA THR A 5 -7.09 5.93 -3.66
C THR A 5 -7.58 6.42 -2.30
N LEU A 6 -6.96 5.92 -1.24
CA LEU A 6 -7.16 6.41 0.11
C LEU A 6 -5.99 7.30 0.51
N VAL A 7 -6.30 8.49 1.00
CA VAL A 7 -5.36 9.50 1.51
C VAL A 7 -6.02 10.25 2.67
N LYS A 8 -5.21 10.73 3.61
CA LYS A 8 -5.58 11.61 4.75
C LYS A 8 -6.55 11.03 5.79
N ASP A 9 -7.55 10.26 5.39
CA ASP A 9 -8.53 9.68 6.32
C ASP A 9 -7.93 8.49 7.07
N THR A 10 -7.80 8.63 8.38
CA THR A 10 -7.20 7.64 9.29
C THR A 10 -8.25 6.70 9.89
N THR A 11 -9.54 6.94 9.67
CA THR A 11 -10.64 6.14 10.23
C THR A 11 -10.98 4.92 9.39
N ILE A 12 -10.61 4.93 8.11
CA ILE A 12 -10.82 3.81 7.20
C ILE A 12 -9.69 2.80 7.38
N GLU A 13 -10.07 1.57 7.75
CA GLU A 13 -9.19 0.42 7.78
C GLU A 13 -9.52 -0.51 6.60
N THR A 14 -8.48 -0.97 5.90
CA THR A 14 -8.64 -1.97 4.84
C THR A 14 -8.74 -3.37 5.44
N ASN A 15 -9.29 -4.32 4.68
CA ASN A 15 -9.37 -5.73 5.07
C ASN A 15 -8.00 -6.46 5.16
N PHE A 16 -6.88 -5.73 5.01
CA PHE A 16 -5.52 -6.22 5.20
C PHE A 16 -4.78 -5.39 6.27
N ASN A 17 -5.55 -4.82 7.22
CA ASN A 17 -5.09 -4.06 8.38
C ASN A 17 -4.19 -2.86 8.01
N ALA A 18 -4.50 -2.19 6.89
CA ALA A 18 -3.87 -0.94 6.51
C ALA A 18 -4.80 0.24 6.79
N SER A 19 -4.25 1.27 7.41
CA SER A 19 -4.90 2.56 7.59
C SER A 19 -3.91 3.68 7.30
N ILE A 20 -4.39 4.87 6.97
CA ILE A 20 -3.51 6.04 6.86
C ILE A 20 -2.88 6.31 8.23
N ASP A 21 -1.58 6.62 8.22
CA ASP A 21 -0.68 6.74 9.37
C ASP A 21 -0.45 5.46 10.19
N GLY A 22 -1.09 4.36 9.80
CA GLY A 22 -0.81 3.02 10.31
C GLY A 22 0.61 2.55 10.01
N ASP A 23 1.05 1.56 10.78
CA ASP A 23 2.37 0.96 10.60
C ASP A 23 2.39 0.01 9.41
N ILE A 24 3.38 0.17 8.54
CA ILE A 24 3.50 -0.68 7.35
C ILE A 24 3.82 -2.14 7.67
N GLN A 25 4.42 -2.44 8.83
CA GLN A 25 4.75 -3.81 9.20
C GLN A 25 3.50 -4.67 9.36
N ASN A 26 2.38 -4.09 9.81
CA ASN A 26 1.09 -4.78 9.91
C ASN A 26 0.61 -5.29 8.54
N VAL A 27 0.88 -4.50 7.49
CA VAL A 27 0.50 -4.84 6.12
C VAL A 27 1.46 -5.83 5.49
N ILE A 28 2.76 -5.68 5.71
CA ILE A 28 3.79 -6.60 5.18
C ILE A 28 3.53 -8.04 5.65
N ASN A 29 3.19 -8.21 6.93
CA ASN A 29 2.86 -9.51 7.51
C ASN A 29 1.67 -10.18 6.80
N GLN A 30 0.71 -9.39 6.29
CA GLN A 30 -0.46 -9.89 5.56
C GLN A 30 -0.18 -10.14 4.07
N LEU A 31 0.70 -9.35 3.45
CA LEU A 31 1.01 -9.47 2.01
C LEU A 31 1.95 -10.64 1.67
N GLY A 32 2.66 -11.21 2.65
CA GLY A 32 3.61 -12.30 2.43
C GLY A 32 4.75 -11.90 1.49
N ASP A 33 5.25 -12.83 0.67
CA ASP A 33 6.50 -12.63 -0.10
C ASP A 33 6.31 -11.99 -1.50
N TYR A 34 5.09 -11.66 -1.90
CA TYR A 34 4.77 -11.28 -3.29
C TYR A 34 4.74 -9.76 -3.55
N TYR A 35 5.30 -8.97 -2.63
CA TYR A 35 5.42 -7.52 -2.82
C TYR A 35 6.85 -7.10 -3.20
N LYS A 36 6.96 -5.91 -3.79
CA LYS A 36 8.25 -5.26 -4.08
C LYS A 36 8.34 -3.96 -3.31
N ILE A 37 9.50 -3.69 -2.71
CA ILE A 37 9.81 -2.39 -2.10
C ILE A 37 10.67 -1.58 -3.06
N LYS A 38 10.34 -0.31 -3.24
CA LYS A 38 11.20 0.70 -3.83
C LYS A 38 11.43 1.82 -2.85
N GLN A 39 12.69 2.06 -2.48
CA GLN A 39 13.09 3.23 -1.71
C GLN A 39 13.03 4.48 -2.59
N LEU A 40 12.56 5.59 -2.02
CA LEU A 40 12.48 6.90 -2.64
C LEU A 40 13.25 7.93 -1.79
N HIS A 41 13.38 9.16 -2.30
CA HIS A 41 14.02 10.24 -1.56
C HIS A 41 13.25 10.62 -0.28
N LYS A 42 13.93 11.27 0.67
CA LYS A 42 13.33 11.84 1.90
C LYS A 42 12.60 10.80 2.77
N SER A 43 13.17 9.60 2.87
CA SER A 43 12.65 8.49 3.70
C SER A 43 11.27 7.96 3.28
N TYR A 44 10.91 8.20 2.01
CA TYR A 44 9.73 7.58 1.43
C TYR A 44 10.07 6.20 0.89
N LYS A 45 9.11 5.28 0.96
CA LYS A 45 9.16 4.00 0.25
C LYS A 45 7.81 3.68 -0.36
N VAL A 46 7.83 2.89 -1.42
CA VAL A 46 6.62 2.36 -2.05
C VAL A 46 6.67 0.84 -1.99
N ILE A 47 5.60 0.26 -1.48
CA ILE A 47 5.35 -1.18 -1.56
C ILE A 47 4.35 -1.42 -2.68
N THR A 48 4.69 -2.31 -3.59
CA THR A 48 3.84 -2.68 -4.71
C THR A 48 3.59 -4.18 -4.68
N TYR A 49 2.33 -4.55 -4.56
CA TYR A 49 1.86 -5.90 -4.85
C TYR A 49 1.20 -5.92 -6.24
N ARG A 50 1.43 -6.97 -7.01
CA ARG A 50 0.87 -7.11 -8.35
C ARG A 50 0.43 -8.54 -8.62
N ASP A 51 -0.86 -8.71 -8.81
CA ASP A 51 -1.44 -9.93 -9.34
C ASP A 51 -1.53 -9.80 -10.87
N LYS A 52 -0.70 -10.58 -11.57
CA LYS A 52 -0.67 -10.58 -13.05
C LYS A 52 -1.86 -11.30 -13.66
N VAL A 53 -2.43 -12.29 -12.97
CA VAL A 53 -3.55 -13.10 -13.46
C VAL A 53 -4.81 -12.24 -13.49
N ASN A 54 -5.10 -11.58 -12.36
CA ASN A 54 -6.29 -10.75 -12.22
C ASN A 54 -6.08 -9.28 -12.66
N GLN A 55 -4.88 -8.93 -13.11
CA GLN A 55 -4.49 -7.58 -13.52
C GLN A 55 -4.73 -6.52 -12.42
N ILE A 56 -4.48 -6.90 -11.17
CA ILE A 56 -4.65 -6.05 -10.00
C ILE A 56 -3.29 -5.52 -9.54
N LYS A 57 -3.26 -4.25 -9.13
CA LYS A 57 -2.10 -3.63 -8.49
C LYS A 57 -2.53 -2.92 -7.21
N LEU A 58 -1.83 -3.23 -6.12
CA LEU A 58 -1.86 -2.47 -4.88
C LEU A 58 -0.53 -1.71 -4.74
N SER A 59 -0.62 -0.41 -4.45
CA SER A 59 0.52 0.48 -4.23
C SER A 59 0.33 1.20 -2.91
N ILE A 60 1.31 1.09 -2.01
CA ILE A 60 1.27 1.69 -0.69
C ILE A 60 2.49 2.59 -0.55
N VAL A 61 2.26 3.89 -0.40
CA VAL A 61 3.31 4.88 -0.17
C VAL A 61 3.46 5.10 1.34
N CYS A 62 4.69 5.00 1.83
CA CYS A 62 5.01 5.17 3.24
C CYS A 62 6.09 6.24 3.41
N LYS A 63 6.09 6.90 4.57
CA LYS A 63 7.18 7.78 5.03
C LYS A 63 7.51 7.44 6.48
N HIS A 64 8.78 7.17 6.77
CA HIS A 64 9.20 6.68 8.10
C HIS A 64 8.32 5.52 8.58
N ASP A 65 8.09 4.55 7.68
CA ASP A 65 7.27 3.36 7.92
C ASP A 65 5.79 3.58 8.25
N LYS A 66 5.30 4.83 8.21
CA LYS A 66 3.87 5.15 8.30
C LYS A 66 3.24 5.30 6.94
N ILE A 67 2.08 4.68 6.76
CA ILE A 67 1.31 4.69 5.51
C ILE A 67 0.79 6.10 5.24
N LYS A 68 1.02 6.63 4.03
CA LYS A 68 0.56 7.97 3.61
C LYS A 68 -0.45 7.93 2.47
N LYS A 69 -0.45 6.84 1.70
CA LYS A 69 -1.35 6.63 0.57
C LYS A 69 -1.50 5.16 0.29
N ILE A 70 -2.72 4.73 0.01
CA ILE A 70 -3.05 3.39 -0.47
C ILE A 70 -3.77 3.55 -1.81
N GLU A 71 -3.29 2.85 -2.83
CA GLU A 71 -3.87 2.88 -4.17
C GLU A 71 -4.14 1.47 -4.65
N PHE A 72 -5.38 1.22 -5.04
CA PHE A 72 -5.80 -0.03 -5.67
C PHE A 72 -6.22 0.25 -7.10
N TYR A 73 -5.67 -0.50 -8.05
CA TYR A 73 -5.99 -0.39 -9.46
C TYR A 73 -6.33 -1.76 -10.05
N LYS A 74 -7.40 -1.81 -10.84
CA LYS A 74 -7.72 -2.93 -11.72
C LYS A 74 -7.67 -2.45 -13.17
N LYS A 75 -6.88 -3.15 -13.98
CA LYS A 75 -6.76 -2.85 -15.42
C LYS A 75 -7.87 -3.52 -16.20
#